data_AF-A5L4Z3-F1
#
_entry.id   AF-A5L4Z3-F1
#
_cell.length_a   1.000
_cell.length_b   1.000
_cell.length_c   1.000
_cell.angle_alpha   90.00
_cell.angle_beta   90.00
_cell.angle_gamma   90.00
#
_symmetry.space_group_name_H-M   'P 1'
#
loop_
_entity.id
_entity.type
_entity.pdbx_description
1 polymer ?
#
loop_
_entity_poly.entity_id
_entity_poly.type
_entity_poly.pdbx_seq_one_letter_code
_entity_poly.pdbx_strand_id
1 'polypeptide(L)' 'MSQPFSIAIHGGAGTILREQMSDELKAGITEALEKSVLAGYQVLQSGGDALDAVVASVKV' A
#
# COMPACT_ATOMS: atom_id res chain seq x y z
N MET A 1 -13.41 22.48 -5.45
CA MET A 1 -13.91 21.09 -5.52
C MET A 1 -12.75 20.17 -5.25
N SER A 2 -12.85 19.22 -4.30
CA SER A 2 -11.84 18.16 -4.20
C SER A 2 -11.95 17.28 -5.44
N GLN A 3 -10.82 17.02 -6.10
CA GLN A 3 -10.79 16.11 -7.23
C GLN A 3 -10.78 14.67 -6.71
N PRO A 4 -11.53 13.75 -7.32
CA PRO A 4 -11.46 12.35 -6.94
C PRO A 4 -10.03 11.82 -7.15
N PHE A 5 -9.54 11.02 -6.21
CA PHE A 5 -8.20 10.43 -6.27
C PHE A 5 -8.26 8.93 -6.00
N SER A 6 -7.20 8.23 -6.39
CA SER A 6 -7.01 6.82 -6.11
C SER A 6 -5.52 6.53 -5.99
N ILE A 7 -5.17 5.53 -5.19
CA ILE A 7 -3.80 5.07 -5.01
C ILE A 7 -3.79 3.55 -5.03
N ALA A 8 -2.76 2.98 -5.65
CA ALA A 8 -2.49 1.55 -5.68
C ALA A 8 -1.01 1.31 -5.40
N ILE A 9 -0.70 0.18 -4.78
CA ILE A 9 0.66 -0.25 -4.45
C ILE A 9 0.86 -1.70 -4.90
N HIS A 10 2.12 -2.14 -4.98
CA HIS A 10 2.46 -3.56 -5.08
C HIS A 10 3.64 -3.90 -4.19
N GLY A 11 3.68 -5.13 -3.66
CA GLY A 11 4.79 -5.65 -2.84
C GLY A 11 5.88 -6.38 -3.64
N GLY A 12 5.76 -6.43 -4.96
CA GLY A 12 6.66 -7.16 -5.87
C GLY A 12 5.89 -8.05 -6.83
N ALA A 13 6.55 -8.51 -7.89
CA ALA A 13 6.01 -9.48 -8.84
C ALA A 13 6.96 -10.69 -8.89
N GLY A 14 6.46 -11.87 -8.52
CA GLY A 14 7.22 -13.11 -8.44
C GLY A 14 6.30 -14.28 -8.09
N THR A 15 6.84 -15.50 -8.05
CA THR A 15 6.06 -16.68 -7.68
C THR A 15 6.07 -16.87 -6.16
N ILE A 16 4.91 -16.64 -5.53
CA ILE A 16 4.66 -17.15 -4.19
C ILE A 16 3.70 -18.33 -4.35
N LEU A 17 4.19 -19.55 -4.14
CA LEU A 17 3.36 -20.74 -4.22
C LEU A 17 2.34 -20.73 -3.08
N ARG A 18 1.09 -21.10 -3.38
CA ARG A 18 0.03 -21.12 -2.35
C ARG A 18 0.36 -22.09 -1.23
N GLU A 19 1.04 -23.20 -1.52
CA GLU A 19 1.47 -24.16 -0.50
C GLU A 19 2.52 -23.59 0.47
N GLN A 20 3.23 -22.52 0.07
CA GLN A 20 4.22 -21.83 0.90
C GLN A 20 3.61 -20.66 1.69
N MET A 21 2.30 -20.42 1.56
CA MET A 21 1.60 -19.33 2.21
C MET A 21 0.89 -19.83 3.47
N SER A 22 1.51 -19.68 4.63
CA SER A 22 0.82 -19.87 5.91
C SER A 22 -0.18 -18.73 6.16
N ASP A 23 -1.15 -18.96 7.05
CA ASP A 23 -2.13 -17.93 7.39
C ASP A 23 -1.47 -16.72 8.07
N GLU A 24 -0.42 -16.94 8.87
CA GLU A 24 0.38 -15.89 9.51
C GLU A 24 1.15 -15.07 8.49
N LEU A 25 1.79 -15.73 7.51
CA LEU A 25 2.51 -15.04 6.45
C LEU A 25 1.56 -14.19 5.60
N LYS A 26 0.39 -14.74 5.25
CA LYS A 26 -0.66 -14.02 4.52
C LYS A 26 -1.16 -12.81 5.31
N ALA A 27 -1.42 -12.98 6.60
CA ALA A 27 -1.86 -11.90 7.47
C ALA A 27 -0.80 -10.78 7.54
N GLY A 28 0.48 -11.14 7.73
CA GLY A 28 1.58 -10.18 7.77
C GLY A 28 1.77 -9.41 6.45
N ILE A 29 1.67 -10.10 5.31
CA ILE A 29 1.72 -9.44 3.98
C ILE A 29 0.53 -8.47 3.82
N THR A 30 -0.68 -8.90 4.19
CA THR A 30 -1.88 -8.07 4.06
C THR A 30 -1.80 -6.84 4.95
N GLU A 31 -1.34 -7.01 6.20
CA GLU A 31 -1.15 -5.90 7.15
C GLU A 31 -0.09 -4.90 6.65
N ALA A 32 1.02 -5.37 6.08
CA ALA A 32 2.06 -4.51 5.52
C ALA A 32 1.56 -3.72 4.31
N LEU A 33 0.83 -4.37 3.40
CA LEU A 33 0.23 -3.71 2.23
C LEU A 33 -0.82 -2.68 2.66
N GLU A 34 -1.66 -3.00 3.66
CA GLU A 34 -2.65 -2.08 4.20
C GLU A 34 -1.99 -0.83 4.80
N LYS A 35 -0.95 -0.99 5.63
CA LYS A 35 -0.19 0.14 6.18
C LYS A 35 0.43 1.01 5.08
N SER A 36 1.02 0.39 4.06
CA SER A 36 1.64 1.08 2.94
C SER A 36 0.63 1.90 2.12
N VAL A 37 -0.53 1.33 1.76
CA VAL A 37 -1.53 2.06 0.98
C VAL A 37 -2.20 3.16 1.79
N LEU A 38 -2.44 2.93 3.09
CA LEU A 38 -3.07 3.93 3.97
C LEU A 38 -2.16 5.13 4.22
N ALA A 39 -0.84 4.94 4.34
CA ALA A 39 0.10 6.05 4.50
C ALA A 39 0.03 7.04 3.32
N GLY A 40 0.03 6.54 2.08
CA GLY A 40 -0.12 7.39 0.90
C GLY A 40 -1.54 7.96 0.75
N TYR A 41 -2.57 7.17 1.06
CA TYR A 41 -3.96 7.62 1.04
C TYR A 41 -4.18 8.83 1.97
N GLN A 42 -3.61 8.82 3.18
CA GLN A 42 -3.72 9.93 4.14
C GLN A 42 -3.14 11.24 3.61
N VAL A 43 -2.02 11.18 2.87
CA VAL A 43 -1.43 12.36 2.22
C VAL A 43 -2.40 12.93 1.18
N LEU A 44 -2.93 12.09 0.29
CA LEU A 44 -3.89 12.50 -0.74
C LEU A 44 -5.20 13.02 -0.14
N GLN A 45 -5.72 12.36 0.89
CA GLN A 45 -6.93 12.77 1.61
C GLN A 45 -6.78 14.15 2.25
N SER A 46 -5.56 14.50 2.66
CA SER A 46 -5.22 15.81 3.22
C SER A 46 -4.97 16.90 2.15
N GLY A 47 -5.10 16.55 0.87
CA GLY A 47 -4.83 17.46 -0.26
C GLY A 47 -3.34 17.62 -0.58
N GLY A 48 -2.48 16.70 -0.11
CA GLY A 48 -1.05 16.69 -0.40
C GLY A 48 -0.71 16.19 -1.80
N ASP A 49 0.55 16.34 -2.18
CA ASP A 49 1.03 15.99 -3.51
C ASP A 49 1.14 14.47 -3.72
N ALA A 50 0.89 14.04 -4.96
CA ALA A 50 1.01 12.63 -5.34
C ALA A 50 2.44 12.08 -5.12
N LEU A 51 3.47 12.91 -5.28
CA LEU A 51 4.86 12.52 -5.02
C LEU A 51 5.08 12.19 -3.54
N ASP A 52 4.56 13.01 -2.63
CA ASP A 52 4.67 12.77 -1.20
C ASP A 52 3.88 11.53 -0.79
N ALA A 53 2.70 11.31 -1.39
CA ALA A 53 1.88 10.14 -1.14
C ALA A 53 2.60 8.84 -1.50
N VAL A 54 3.22 8.75 -2.70
CA VAL A 54 3.95 7.54 -3.10
C VAL A 54 5.22 7.33 -2.28
N VAL A 55 5.91 8.40 -1.88
CA VAL A 55 7.06 8.31 -0.99
C VAL A 55 6.65 7.80 0.39
N ALA A 56 5.53 8.28 0.93
CA ALA A 56 4.99 7.81 2.21
C ALA A 56 4.64 6.32 2.14
N SER A 57 4.00 5.85 1.06
CA SER A 57 3.68 4.43 0.88
C SER A 57 4.91 3.52 0.83
N VAL A 58 6.01 3.95 0.19
CA VAL A 58 7.23 3.13 0.03
C VAL A 58 8.09 3.07 1.30
N LYS A 59 7.96 4.05 2.21
CA LYS A 59 8.77 4.16 3.44
C LYS A 59 8.21 3.41 4.65
N VAL A 60 7.02 2.82 4.55
CA VAL A 60 6.43 1.96 5.58
C VAL A 60 7.28 0.71 5.77
#